data_AF-A0A2V5XIG3-F1
#
_entry.id   AF-A0A2V5XIG3-F1
#
_cell.length_a   1.000
_cell.length_b   1.000
_cell.length_c   1.000
_cell.angle_alpha   90.00
_cell.angle_beta   90.00
_cell.angle_gamma   90.00
#
_symmetry.space_group_name_H-M   'P 1'
#
loop_
_entity.id
_entity.type
_entity.pdbx_description
1 polymer ?
#
loop_
_entity_poly.entity_id
_entity_poly.type
_entity_poly.pdbx_seq_one_letter_code
_entity_poly.pdbx_strand_id
1 'polypeptide(L)'
;MLYVPKNSGGAKVKMGPVTAAITGTTVLGNVNPSGTTTFTVLEGSACIHLDSVGQSLLVHAGQKLTFDPVANRLEDPVDVDLNQTLTSPLIKDFRRLPSAPLIDQEIQNQRRSLGGVRGNDDLTHAVNVAGASSIEAATSDQFLRGLNSLFVRSNAREACAYVGMAVRARPDLAPQIVVAALRVSRVSRSDSKDFKQPVGKEISCEDIECIIRAAIEAHPSATREIVSAAVAAAPLLRDCIVAAANAVQPCQEANAFVEPRIINSINPANFVSPEVVSPEQPPAGGF
;
A
#
# COMPACT_ATOMS: atom_id res chain seq x y z
N MET A 1 17.88 5.02 11.46
CA MET A 1 17.65 5.08 9.99
C MET A 1 18.31 3.88 9.36
N LEU A 2 17.60 3.16 8.48
CA LEU A 2 18.14 1.98 7.80
C LEU A 2 17.92 2.09 6.30
N TYR A 3 18.97 1.78 5.54
CA TYR A 3 18.97 1.70 4.08
C TYR A 3 19.38 0.29 3.65
N VAL A 4 18.57 -0.35 2.81
CA VAL A 4 18.91 -1.60 2.14
C VAL A 4 19.04 -1.31 0.64
N PRO A 5 20.21 -1.54 0.03
CA PRO A 5 20.36 -1.32 -1.40
C PRO A 5 19.43 -2.22 -2.22
N LYS A 6 18.99 -1.71 -3.38
CA LYS A 6 18.15 -2.50 -4.31
C LYS A 6 18.90 -3.74 -4.78
N ASN A 7 18.16 -4.82 -5.02
CA ASN A 7 18.69 -6.11 -5.48
C ASN A 7 19.74 -6.78 -4.56
N SER A 8 19.84 -6.36 -3.29
CA SER A 8 20.87 -6.88 -2.35
C SER A 8 20.31 -7.86 -1.31
N GLY A 9 19.11 -8.40 -1.53
CA GLY A 9 18.36 -9.17 -0.54
C GLY A 9 17.50 -8.30 0.39
N GLY A 10 16.76 -8.94 1.30
CA GLY A 10 15.92 -8.27 2.30
C GLY A 10 16.60 -8.13 3.66
N ALA A 11 16.15 -7.20 4.49
CA ALA A 11 16.52 -7.08 5.90
C ALA A 11 15.27 -7.12 6.78
N LYS A 12 15.39 -7.76 7.96
CA LYS A 12 14.38 -7.70 9.02
C LYS A 12 14.92 -6.80 10.15
N VAL A 13 14.12 -5.83 10.58
CA VAL A 13 14.42 -4.94 11.70
C VAL A 13 13.40 -5.15 12.79
N LYS A 14 13.83 -5.61 13.96
CA LYS A 14 12.97 -5.72 15.12
C LYS A 14 13.15 -4.50 16.03
N MET A 15 12.07 -3.77 16.27
CA MET A 15 12.02 -2.64 17.19
C MET A 15 10.86 -2.84 18.17
N GLY A 16 11.19 -3.28 19.39
CA GLY A 16 10.18 -3.69 20.37
C GLY A 16 9.35 -4.86 19.86
N PRO A 17 7.99 -4.76 19.87
CA PRO A 17 7.10 -5.80 19.37
C PRO A 17 6.93 -5.79 17.84
N VAL A 18 7.50 -4.82 17.14
CA VAL A 18 7.28 -4.60 15.71
C VAL A 18 8.48 -5.07 14.88
N THR A 19 8.20 -5.79 13.80
CA THR A 19 9.22 -6.28 12.86
C THR A 19 8.98 -5.67 11.48
N ALA A 20 9.94 -4.91 10.96
CA ALA A 20 9.91 -4.42 9.58
C ALA A 20 10.74 -5.33 8.67
N ALA A 21 10.10 -5.93 7.67
CA ALA A 21 10.77 -6.56 6.54
C ALA A 21 10.89 -5.54 5.40
N ILE A 22 12.11 -5.28 4.96
CA ILE A 22 12.43 -4.29 3.93
C ILE A 22 13.30 -4.92 2.86
N THR A 23 13.10 -4.55 1.59
CA THR A 23 13.93 -5.02 0.47
C THR A 23 14.13 -3.85 -0.48
N GLY A 24 15.36 -3.33 -0.60
CA GLY A 24 15.62 -2.20 -1.49
C GLY A 24 14.91 -0.90 -1.10
N THR A 25 14.80 -0.64 0.21
CA THR A 25 13.97 0.41 0.82
C THR A 25 14.79 1.21 1.83
N THR A 26 14.44 2.48 2.00
CA THR A 26 14.96 3.32 3.08
C THR A 26 13.86 3.63 4.09
N VAL A 27 14.08 3.30 5.36
CA VAL A 27 13.12 3.53 6.45
C VAL A 27 13.73 4.31 7.60
N LEU A 28 12.92 5.20 8.18
CA LEU A 28 13.17 5.87 9.43
C LEU A 28 12.30 5.24 10.53
N GLY A 29 12.92 4.49 11.43
CA GLY A 29 12.30 4.01 12.66
C GLY A 29 12.57 4.96 13.81
N ASN A 30 11.55 5.23 14.64
CA ASN A 30 11.69 5.94 15.90
C ASN A 30 10.90 5.23 17.00
N VAL A 31 11.47 5.16 18.21
CA VAL A 31 10.80 4.62 19.39
C VAL A 31 10.78 5.71 20.44
N ASN A 32 9.57 6.13 20.83
CA ASN A 32 9.39 7.12 21.87
C ASN A 32 9.49 6.46 23.26
N PRO A 33 9.83 7.21 24.33
CA PRO A 33 9.86 6.67 25.70
C PRO A 33 8.54 6.06 26.19
N SER A 34 7.41 6.43 25.58
CA SER A 34 6.09 5.82 25.83
C SER A 34 5.94 4.39 25.28
N GLY A 35 6.92 3.89 24.51
CA GLY A 35 6.83 2.62 23.78
C GLY A 35 6.17 2.73 22.41
N THR A 36 5.62 3.90 22.06
CA THR A 36 5.10 4.17 20.71
C THR A 36 6.23 4.08 19.69
N THR A 37 6.05 3.23 18.68
CA THR A 37 7.04 3.01 17.61
C THR A 37 6.47 3.53 16.30
N THR A 38 7.26 4.33 15.57
CA THR A 38 6.88 4.83 14.25
C THR A 38 7.86 4.38 13.19
N PHE A 39 7.34 4.06 12.02
CA PHE A 39 8.09 3.73 10.82
C PHE A 39 7.69 4.68 9.71
N THR A 40 8.61 5.47 9.20
CA THR A 40 8.40 6.29 8.00
C THR A 40 9.21 5.72 6.84
N VAL A 41 8.56 5.40 5.73
CA VAL A 41 9.23 4.91 4.52
C VAL A 41 9.61 6.11 3.67
N LEU A 42 10.90 6.28 3.39
CA LEU A 42 11.43 7.43 2.64
C LEU A 42 11.50 7.15 1.14
N GLU A 43 11.74 5.90 0.75
CA GLU A 43 11.67 5.39 -0.63
C GLU A 43 11.45 3.88 -0.62
N GLY A 44 10.78 3.34 -1.64
CA GLY A 44 10.42 1.93 -1.75
C GLY A 44 9.14 1.56 -0.99
N SER A 45 9.09 0.36 -0.43
CA SER A 45 8.01 -0.10 0.45
C SER A 45 8.55 -0.99 1.58
N ALA A 46 7.83 -1.04 2.69
CA ALA A 46 8.18 -1.83 3.85
C ALA A 46 6.96 -2.65 4.32
N CYS A 47 7.19 -3.91 4.66
CA CYS A 47 6.20 -4.76 5.29
C CYS A 47 6.40 -4.72 6.80
N ILE A 48 5.45 -4.16 7.53
CA ILE A 48 5.55 -4.02 8.98
C ILE A 48 4.62 -5.03 9.66
N HIS A 49 5.20 -5.87 10.50
CA HIS A 49 4.54 -6.97 11.19
C HIS A 49 4.48 -6.70 12.68
N LEU A 50 3.33 -7.03 13.28
CA LEU A 50 3.15 -7.12 14.72
C LEU A 50 2.83 -8.58 15.06
N ASP A 51 3.90 -9.30 15.43
CA ASP A 51 3.86 -10.76 15.59
C ASP A 51 2.85 -11.22 16.66
N SER A 52 2.62 -10.40 17.69
CA SER A 52 1.75 -10.71 18.84
C SER A 52 0.28 -10.95 18.45
N VAL A 53 -0.17 -10.33 17.36
CA VAL A 53 -1.56 -10.43 16.87
C VAL A 53 -1.63 -10.87 15.41
N GLY A 54 -0.50 -11.25 14.81
CA GLY A 54 -0.40 -11.64 13.41
C GLY A 54 -0.83 -10.53 12.44
N GLN A 55 -0.77 -9.26 12.86
CA GLN A 55 -1.12 -8.13 12.01
C GLN A 55 0.07 -7.78 11.12
N SER A 56 -0.20 -7.47 9.85
CA SER A 56 0.82 -7.02 8.92
C SER A 56 0.29 -5.98 7.96
N LEU A 57 1.08 -4.93 7.72
CA LEU A 57 0.70 -3.81 6.86
C LEU A 57 1.83 -3.45 5.91
N LEU A 58 1.48 -3.27 4.63
CA LEU A 58 2.37 -2.70 3.62
C LEU A 58 2.37 -1.18 3.77
N VAL A 59 3.55 -0.59 3.85
CA VAL A 59 3.77 0.84 3.98
C VAL A 59 4.59 1.32 2.79
N HIS A 60 4.08 2.29 2.06
CA HIS A 60 4.75 2.84 0.87
C HIS A 60 5.57 4.08 1.21
N ALA A 61 6.46 4.46 0.30
CA ALA A 61 7.22 5.69 0.42
C ALA A 61 6.31 6.91 0.63
N GLY A 62 6.73 7.82 1.50
CA GLY A 62 5.90 8.96 1.89
C GLY A 62 4.85 8.63 2.94
N GLN A 63 4.79 7.40 3.45
CA GLN A 63 3.87 7.01 4.50
C GLN A 63 4.58 6.74 5.82
N LYS A 64 3.84 6.96 6.90
CA LYS A 64 4.23 6.67 8.27
C LYS A 64 3.22 5.72 8.90
N LEU A 65 3.72 4.64 9.48
CA LEU A 65 2.96 3.72 10.31
C LEU A 65 3.27 3.95 11.79
N THR A 66 2.26 3.84 12.64
CA THR A 66 2.41 3.95 14.10
C THR A 66 1.93 2.67 14.78
N PHE A 67 2.73 2.14 15.69
CA PHE A 67 2.31 1.13 16.65
C PHE A 67 1.81 1.79 17.93
N ASP A 68 0.58 1.49 18.30
CA ASP A 68 -0.02 1.89 19.58
C ASP A 68 0.20 0.77 20.62
N PRO A 69 1.03 1.01 21.66
CA PRO A 69 1.28 0.02 22.70
C PRO A 69 0.08 -0.23 23.62
N VAL A 70 -0.87 0.70 23.73
CA VAL A 70 -2.06 0.56 24.58
C VAL A 70 -3.11 -0.32 23.88
N ALA A 71 -3.38 -0.03 22.60
CA ALA A 71 -4.28 -0.83 21.79
C ALA A 71 -3.64 -2.12 21.25
N ASN A 72 -2.31 -2.27 21.41
CA ASN A 72 -1.50 -3.36 20.88
C ASN A 72 -1.82 -3.65 19.40
N ARG A 73 -1.77 -2.59 18.58
CA ARG A 73 -2.08 -2.66 17.15
C ARG A 73 -1.21 -1.72 16.33
N LEU A 74 -1.06 -2.05 15.06
CA LEU A 74 -0.61 -1.12 14.04
C LEU A 74 -1.82 -0.29 13.59
N GLU A 75 -1.69 1.03 13.71
CA GLU A 75 -2.63 1.99 13.11
C GLU A 75 -2.48 2.00 11.59
N ASP A 76 -3.49 2.48 10.86
CA ASP A 76 -3.37 2.56 9.40
C ASP A 76 -2.27 3.55 8.97
N PRO A 77 -1.55 3.29 7.86
CA PRO A 77 -0.52 4.20 7.36
C PRO A 77 -1.09 5.58 7.04
N VAL A 78 -0.39 6.63 7.47
CA VAL A 78 -0.73 8.02 7.15
C VAL A 78 0.32 8.64 6.26
N ASP A 79 -0.12 9.45 5.30
CA ASP A 79 0.79 10.18 4.41
C ASP A 79 1.55 11.28 5.19
N VAL A 80 2.82 11.46 4.88
CA VAL A 80 3.69 12.48 5.49
C VAL A 80 4.43 13.27 4.41
N ASP A 81 4.69 14.56 4.66
CA ASP A 81 5.56 15.36 3.80
C ASP A 81 7.01 14.91 3.99
N LEU A 82 7.59 14.29 2.96
CA LEU A 82 8.98 13.86 2.99
C LEU A 82 9.94 15.05 3.05
N ASN A 83 9.61 16.21 2.44
CA ASN A 83 10.46 17.40 2.56
C ASN A 83 10.60 17.81 4.02
N GLN A 84 9.48 17.85 4.75
CA GLN A 84 9.49 18.19 6.17
C GLN A 84 10.20 17.11 6.98
N THR A 85 9.96 15.83 6.69
CA THR A 85 10.59 14.69 7.37
C THR A 85 12.12 14.73 7.27
N LEU A 86 12.67 15.08 6.10
CA LEU A 86 14.12 15.22 5.89
C LEU A 86 14.77 16.35 6.70
N THR A 87 13.99 17.32 7.18
CA THR A 87 14.52 18.38 8.07
C THR A 87 14.76 17.91 9.51
N SER A 88 14.29 16.71 9.86
CA SER A 88 14.48 16.13 11.18
C SER A 88 15.97 15.93 11.51
N PRO A 89 16.44 16.24 12.73
CA PRO A 89 17.80 15.94 13.19
C PRO A 89 18.21 14.47 12.97
N LEU A 90 17.25 13.56 12.93
CA LEU A 90 17.46 12.14 12.65
C LEU A 90 17.95 11.86 11.22
N ILE A 91 17.96 12.87 10.34
CA ILE A 91 18.38 12.79 8.95
C ILE A 91 19.35 13.92 8.59
N LYS A 92 19.00 15.19 8.84
CA LYS A 92 19.76 16.35 8.34
C LYS A 92 21.19 16.45 8.88
N ASP A 93 21.44 15.95 10.09
CA ASP A 93 22.74 16.07 10.77
C ASP A 93 23.68 14.89 10.42
N PHE A 94 23.22 13.96 9.57
CA PHE A 94 23.99 12.83 9.08
C PHE A 94 24.48 13.05 7.65
N ARG A 95 25.45 12.23 7.20
CA ARG A 95 25.88 12.24 5.79
C ARG A 95 24.69 11.93 4.87
N ARG A 96 24.69 12.57 3.70
CA ARG A 96 23.67 12.32 2.68
C ARG A 96 23.56 10.83 2.37
N LEU A 97 22.32 10.34 2.39
CA LEU A 97 21.99 8.95 2.12
C LEU A 97 22.37 8.53 0.69
N PRO A 98 22.85 7.29 0.48
CA PRO A 98 23.02 6.74 -0.87
C PRO A 98 21.71 6.71 -1.67
N SER A 99 20.58 6.51 -0.99
CA SER A 99 19.23 6.55 -1.58
C SER A 99 18.65 7.95 -1.77
N ALA A 100 19.38 9.03 -1.46
CA ALA A 100 18.87 10.39 -1.59
C ALA A 100 18.25 10.70 -2.97
N PRO A 101 18.81 10.26 -4.12
CA PRO A 101 18.15 10.48 -5.42
C PRO A 101 16.77 9.83 -5.54
N LEU A 102 16.55 8.68 -4.90
CA LEU A 102 15.26 7.98 -4.88
C LEU A 102 14.26 8.69 -3.97
N ILE A 103 14.74 9.24 -2.85
CA ILE A 103 13.91 10.06 -1.95
C ILE A 103 13.53 11.38 -2.63
N ASP A 104 14.48 12.02 -3.31
CA ASP A 104 14.23 13.25 -4.08
C ASP A 104 13.21 12.98 -5.21
N GLN A 105 13.28 11.81 -5.85
CA GLN A 105 12.27 11.36 -6.81
C GLN A 105 10.91 11.17 -6.12
N GLU A 106 10.85 10.59 -4.93
CA GLU A 106 9.58 10.42 -4.23
C GLU A 106 8.99 11.75 -3.77
N ILE A 107 9.80 12.70 -3.33
CA ILE A 107 9.36 14.08 -3.08
C ILE A 107 8.74 14.70 -4.35
N GLN A 108 9.36 14.46 -5.51
CA GLN A 108 8.77 14.90 -6.78
C GLN A 108 7.49 14.13 -7.09
N ASN A 109 7.41 12.84 -6.80
CA ASN A 109 6.21 12.04 -6.98
C ASN A 109 5.09 12.55 -6.07
N GLN A 110 5.34 12.81 -4.79
CA GLN A 110 4.36 13.44 -3.89
C GLN A 110 3.90 14.79 -4.48
N ARG A 111 4.83 15.62 -4.96
CA ARG A 111 4.49 16.88 -5.64
C ARG A 111 3.75 16.71 -6.97
N ARG A 112 3.93 15.60 -7.69
CA ARG A 112 3.24 15.27 -8.95
C ARG A 112 1.92 14.53 -8.73
N SER A 113 1.78 13.76 -7.66
CA SER A 113 0.49 13.30 -7.15
C SER A 113 -0.32 14.48 -6.60
N LEU A 114 0.37 15.57 -6.23
CA LEU A 114 -0.18 16.91 -5.99
C LEU A 114 -0.18 17.82 -7.24
N GLY A 115 0.42 17.41 -8.37
CA GLY A 115 0.80 18.30 -9.49
C GLY A 115 0.67 17.70 -10.90
N GLY A 116 -0.07 16.61 -11.01
CA GLY A 116 -0.30 15.78 -12.20
C GLY A 116 -1.69 15.15 -12.13
N VAL A 117 -2.17 14.88 -10.92
CA VAL A 117 -3.54 15.17 -10.49
C VAL A 117 -3.40 16.31 -9.48
N ARG A 118 -4.20 17.37 -9.56
CA ARG A 118 -4.33 18.34 -8.47
C ARG A 118 -5.17 17.70 -7.35
N GLY A 119 -4.88 16.46 -6.94
CA GLY A 119 -5.85 15.57 -6.30
C GLY A 119 -6.51 16.13 -5.04
N ASN A 120 -5.71 16.64 -4.12
CA ASN A 120 -6.22 17.31 -2.92
C ASN A 120 -6.82 18.68 -3.22
N ASP A 121 -6.29 19.44 -4.18
CA ASP A 121 -6.82 20.76 -4.55
C ASP A 121 -8.16 20.63 -5.29
N ASP A 122 -8.30 19.64 -6.17
CA ASP A 122 -9.49 19.31 -6.94
C ASP A 122 -10.55 18.69 -6.04
N LEU A 123 -10.15 17.81 -5.11
CA LEU A 123 -11.04 17.28 -4.07
C LEU A 123 -11.51 18.39 -3.13
N THR A 124 -10.59 19.21 -2.61
CA THR A 124 -10.91 20.37 -1.78
C THR A 124 -11.83 21.32 -2.53
N HIS A 125 -11.52 21.64 -3.79
CA HIS A 125 -12.33 22.52 -4.62
C HIS A 125 -13.73 21.94 -4.85
N ALA A 126 -13.84 20.65 -5.20
CA ALA A 126 -15.13 20.00 -5.43
C ALA A 126 -15.97 19.93 -4.15
N VAL A 127 -15.34 19.66 -3.01
CA VAL A 127 -16.00 19.66 -1.69
C VAL A 127 -16.42 21.08 -1.28
N ASN A 128 -15.63 22.10 -1.61
CA ASN A 128 -15.99 23.50 -1.40
C ASN A 128 -17.18 23.93 -2.27
N VAL A 129 -17.20 23.52 -3.55
CA VAL A 129 -18.35 23.74 -4.45
C VAL A 129 -19.60 23.01 -3.95
N ALA A 130 -19.44 21.86 -3.28
CA ALA A 130 -20.52 21.16 -2.60
C ALA A 130 -20.97 21.83 -1.28
N GLY A 131 -20.34 22.93 -0.88
CA GLY A 131 -20.76 23.80 0.23
C GLY A 131 -20.04 23.57 1.55
N ALA A 132 -18.94 22.81 1.58
CA ALA A 132 -18.10 22.69 2.78
C ALA A 132 -16.97 23.73 2.78
N SER A 133 -16.37 23.99 3.95
CA SER A 133 -15.22 24.90 4.08
C SER A 133 -13.87 24.18 3.93
N SER A 134 -13.84 22.88 4.20
CA SER A 134 -12.69 21.99 4.06
C SER A 134 -13.18 20.54 3.96
N ILE A 135 -12.27 19.61 3.67
CA ILE A 135 -12.60 18.18 3.59
C ILE A 135 -13.02 17.63 4.96
N GLU A 136 -12.36 18.07 6.03
CA GLU A 136 -12.62 17.61 7.41
C GLU A 136 -13.94 18.17 7.96
N ALA A 137 -14.28 19.41 7.59
CA ALA A 137 -15.53 20.05 8.01
C ALA A 137 -16.75 19.61 7.19
N ALA A 138 -16.54 18.91 6.07
CA ALA A 138 -17.62 18.48 5.19
C ALA A 138 -18.52 17.44 5.86
N THR A 139 -19.84 17.62 5.77
CA THR A 139 -20.76 16.52 6.06
C THR A 139 -20.56 15.38 5.06
N SER A 140 -20.98 14.16 5.41
CA SER A 140 -20.82 12.99 4.53
C SER A 140 -21.47 13.19 3.15
N ASP A 141 -22.61 13.88 3.11
CA ASP A 141 -23.30 14.19 1.86
C ASP A 141 -22.57 15.26 1.01
N GLN A 142 -22.06 16.33 1.63
CA GLN A 142 -21.25 17.33 0.91
C GLN A 142 -19.97 16.71 0.34
N PHE A 143 -19.30 15.89 1.13
CA PHE A 143 -18.09 15.20 0.71
C PHE A 143 -18.36 14.27 -0.49
N LEU A 144 -19.35 13.39 -0.38
CA LEU A 144 -19.69 12.45 -1.45
C LEU A 144 -20.23 13.16 -2.70
N ARG A 145 -20.96 14.27 -2.57
CA ARG A 145 -21.37 15.08 -3.73
C ARG A 145 -20.18 15.69 -4.46
N GLY A 146 -19.23 16.28 -3.73
CA GLY A 146 -17.98 16.79 -4.29
C GLY A 146 -17.20 15.69 -5.01
N LEU A 147 -16.99 14.56 -4.34
CA LEU A 147 -16.25 13.42 -4.89
C LEU A 147 -16.92 12.80 -6.13
N ASN A 148 -18.25 12.64 -6.13
CA ASN A 148 -19.00 12.14 -7.28
C ASN A 148 -18.80 13.03 -8.52
N SER A 149 -18.70 14.36 -8.35
CA SER A 149 -18.41 15.27 -9.45
C SER A 149 -17.04 15.01 -10.09
N LEU A 150 -16.07 14.51 -9.33
CA LEU A 150 -14.75 14.15 -9.82
C LEU A 150 -14.80 12.84 -10.59
N PHE A 151 -15.49 11.82 -10.05
CA PHE A 151 -15.61 10.53 -10.74
C PHE A 151 -16.28 10.65 -12.10
N VAL A 152 -17.28 11.52 -12.26
CA VAL A 152 -17.99 11.68 -13.55
C VAL A 152 -17.07 12.11 -14.68
N ARG A 153 -16.08 12.96 -14.37
CA ARG A 153 -15.11 13.52 -15.33
C ARG A 153 -13.78 12.76 -15.39
N SER A 154 -13.57 11.80 -14.49
CA SER A 154 -12.31 11.08 -14.37
C SER A 154 -12.28 9.85 -15.26
N ASN A 155 -11.10 9.52 -15.79
CA ASN A 155 -10.85 8.18 -16.30
C ASN A 155 -10.65 7.18 -15.13
N ALA A 156 -10.55 5.89 -15.44
CA ALA A 156 -10.44 4.86 -14.41
C ALA A 156 -9.21 5.02 -13.50
N ARG A 157 -8.04 5.39 -14.05
CA ARG A 157 -6.82 5.60 -13.26
C ARG A 157 -6.95 6.78 -12.31
N GLU A 158 -7.55 7.88 -12.78
CA GLU A 158 -7.85 9.05 -11.96
C GLU A 158 -8.85 8.73 -10.86
N ALA A 159 -9.90 7.94 -11.18
CA ALA A 159 -10.88 7.51 -10.19
C ALA A 159 -10.24 6.71 -9.05
N CYS A 160 -9.32 5.79 -9.34
CA CYS A 160 -8.60 5.06 -8.27
C CYS A 160 -7.77 6.00 -7.40
N ALA A 161 -7.08 6.98 -8.00
CA ALA A 161 -6.30 7.95 -7.25
C ALA A 161 -7.20 8.76 -6.30
N TYR A 162 -8.33 9.24 -6.79
CA TYR A 162 -9.33 9.94 -5.97
C TYR A 162 -9.91 9.05 -4.87
N VAL A 163 -10.14 7.77 -5.12
CA VAL A 163 -10.59 6.81 -4.09
C VAL A 163 -9.57 6.70 -2.97
N GLY A 164 -8.30 6.46 -3.29
CA GLY A 164 -7.24 6.35 -2.27
C GLY A 164 -7.12 7.62 -1.43
N MET A 165 -7.10 8.79 -2.07
CA MET A 165 -7.05 10.08 -1.35
C MET A 165 -8.29 10.32 -0.49
N ALA A 166 -9.48 10.09 -1.05
CA ALA A 166 -10.74 10.31 -0.35
C ALA A 166 -10.88 9.39 0.87
N VAL A 167 -10.47 8.12 0.75
CA VAL A 167 -10.52 7.16 1.86
C VAL A 167 -9.56 7.58 2.98
N ARG A 168 -8.35 8.08 2.66
CA ARG A 168 -7.44 8.61 3.68
C ARG A 168 -7.98 9.86 4.36
N ALA A 169 -8.64 10.73 3.61
CA ALA A 169 -9.19 11.97 4.15
C ALA A 169 -10.46 11.75 4.98
N ARG A 170 -11.28 10.76 4.62
CA ARG A 170 -12.55 10.39 5.27
C ARG A 170 -12.68 8.87 5.43
N PRO A 171 -11.89 8.27 6.33
CA PRO A 171 -11.89 6.81 6.54
C PRO A 171 -13.26 6.30 7.01
N ASP A 172 -14.02 7.13 7.73
CA ASP A 172 -15.40 6.86 8.15
C ASP A 172 -16.37 6.62 6.98
N LEU A 173 -16.01 7.06 5.77
CA LEU A 173 -16.81 6.92 4.55
C LEU A 173 -16.23 5.91 3.55
N ALA A 174 -15.22 5.12 3.92
CA ALA A 174 -14.51 4.26 2.99
C ALA A 174 -15.43 3.33 2.17
N PRO A 175 -16.42 2.63 2.78
CA PRO A 175 -17.37 1.83 2.01
C PRO A 175 -18.19 2.66 1.01
N GLN A 176 -18.66 3.85 1.42
CA GLN A 176 -19.48 4.72 0.59
C GLN A 176 -18.69 5.31 -0.58
N ILE A 177 -17.42 5.64 -0.37
CA ILE A 177 -16.49 6.14 -1.40
C ILE A 177 -16.30 5.09 -2.50
N VAL A 178 -16.05 3.83 -2.11
CA VAL A 178 -15.88 2.74 -3.07
C VAL A 178 -17.16 2.47 -3.85
N VAL A 179 -18.31 2.44 -3.17
CA VAL A 179 -19.62 2.28 -3.82
C VAL A 179 -19.88 3.41 -4.81
N ALA A 180 -19.55 4.65 -4.46
CA ALA A 180 -19.67 5.80 -5.35
C ALA A 180 -18.83 5.64 -6.63
N ALA A 181 -17.55 5.27 -6.49
CA ALA A 181 -16.65 5.05 -7.62
C ALA A 181 -17.14 3.94 -8.57
N LEU A 182 -17.59 2.82 -8.02
CA LEU A 182 -18.12 1.69 -8.80
C LEU A 182 -19.41 2.04 -9.54
N ARG A 183 -20.27 2.89 -8.96
CA ARG A 183 -21.52 3.33 -9.59
C ARG A 183 -21.27 4.27 -10.76
N VAL A 184 -20.41 5.27 -10.60
CA VAL A 184 -20.14 6.25 -11.67
C VAL A 184 -19.40 5.62 -12.84
N SER A 185 -18.47 4.70 -12.57
CA SER A 185 -17.73 3.97 -13.60
C SER A 185 -18.60 3.08 -14.49
N ARG A 186 -19.83 2.75 -14.08
CA ARG A 186 -20.83 2.07 -14.91
C ARG A 186 -21.59 3.00 -15.85
N VAL A 187 -21.60 4.30 -15.54
CA VAL A 187 -22.36 5.32 -16.27
C VAL A 187 -21.48 6.04 -17.31
N SER A 188 -20.19 6.27 -17.06
CA SER A 188 -19.35 7.16 -17.90
C SER A 188 -18.79 6.61 -19.24
N ARG A 189 -19.19 5.44 -19.77
CA ARG A 189 -18.66 4.95 -21.08
C ARG A 189 -19.71 4.94 -22.22
N SER A 190 -20.40 6.07 -22.41
CA SER A 190 -21.31 6.31 -23.54
C SER A 190 -20.75 7.24 -24.64
N ASP A 191 -19.51 7.74 -24.55
CA ASP A 191 -18.95 8.66 -25.55
C ASP A 191 -18.27 7.94 -26.75
N SER A 192 -18.98 7.03 -27.41
CA SER A 192 -18.66 6.66 -28.80
C SER A 192 -19.72 7.25 -29.72
N LYS A 193 -19.30 8.21 -30.55
CA LYS A 193 -20.09 8.96 -31.55
C LYS A 193 -20.71 8.13 -32.69
N ASP A 194 -20.94 6.84 -32.52
CA ASP A 194 -21.56 5.99 -33.53
C ASP A 194 -22.84 5.36 -32.99
N PHE A 195 -23.95 5.76 -33.62
CA PHE A 195 -25.31 5.37 -33.30
C PHE A 195 -25.55 3.89 -33.63
N LYS A 196 -25.24 2.99 -32.69
CA LYS A 196 -25.85 1.65 -32.54
C LYS A 196 -25.98 1.34 -31.05
N GLN A 197 -27.22 1.07 -30.63
CA GLN A 197 -27.72 0.46 -29.39
C GLN A 197 -26.73 0.29 -28.21
N PRO A 198 -27.03 0.82 -27.01
CA PRO A 198 -26.06 0.97 -25.93
C PRO A 198 -25.77 -0.38 -25.26
N VAL A 199 -24.76 -1.10 -25.74
CA VAL A 199 -24.03 -2.04 -24.90
C VAL A 199 -23.05 -1.18 -24.11
N GLY A 200 -23.50 -0.68 -22.95
CA GLY A 200 -22.62 0.06 -22.05
C GLY A 200 -21.36 -0.75 -21.81
N LYS A 201 -20.18 -0.18 -22.09
CA LYS A 201 -18.92 -0.84 -21.72
C LYS A 201 -18.89 -0.91 -20.20
N GLU A 202 -19.22 -2.08 -19.67
CA GLU A 202 -19.11 -2.39 -18.25
C GLU A 202 -17.69 -2.06 -17.76
N ILE A 203 -17.58 -1.64 -16.50
CA ILE A 203 -16.30 -1.43 -15.84
C ILE A 203 -15.45 -2.70 -15.94
N SER A 204 -14.17 -2.57 -16.31
CA SER A 204 -13.29 -3.73 -16.44
C SER A 204 -12.81 -4.22 -15.07
N CYS A 205 -12.43 -5.49 -14.95
CA CYS A 205 -11.88 -6.00 -13.70
C CYS A 205 -10.55 -5.35 -13.31
N GLU A 206 -9.78 -4.85 -14.28
CA GLU A 206 -8.57 -4.06 -14.02
C GLU A 206 -8.91 -2.70 -13.36
N ASP A 207 -9.96 -2.03 -13.85
CA ASP A 207 -10.44 -0.77 -13.26
C ASP A 207 -10.95 -1.00 -11.82
N ILE A 208 -11.66 -2.11 -11.58
CA ILE A 208 -12.13 -2.50 -10.24
C ILE A 208 -10.96 -2.81 -9.32
N GLU A 209 -9.99 -3.57 -9.81
CA GLU A 209 -8.80 -3.93 -9.03
C GLU A 209 -8.10 -2.68 -8.52
N CYS A 210 -7.92 -1.70 -9.41
CA CYS A 210 -7.33 -0.42 -9.11
C CYS A 210 -8.12 0.36 -8.03
N ILE A 211 -9.46 0.41 -8.11
CA ILE A 211 -10.31 1.07 -7.10
C ILE A 211 -10.25 0.37 -5.74
N ILE A 212 -10.43 -0.95 -5.73
CA ILE A 212 -10.48 -1.75 -4.50
C ILE A 212 -9.13 -1.74 -3.80
N ARG A 213 -8.03 -1.90 -4.55
CA ARG A 213 -6.68 -1.86 -4.00
C ARG A 213 -6.36 -0.49 -3.40
N ALA A 214 -6.67 0.60 -4.12
CA ALA A 214 -6.44 1.96 -3.61
C ALA A 214 -7.20 2.23 -2.30
N ALA A 215 -8.43 1.74 -2.18
CA ALA A 215 -9.23 1.89 -0.96
C ALA A 215 -8.67 1.07 0.22
N ILE A 216 -8.30 -0.19 -0.02
CA ILE A 216 -7.76 -1.06 1.03
C ILE A 216 -6.39 -0.57 1.48
N GLU A 217 -5.51 -0.15 0.57
CA GLU A 217 -4.21 0.44 0.92
C GLU A 217 -4.36 1.75 1.70
N ALA A 218 -5.44 2.49 1.47
CA ALA A 218 -5.75 3.73 2.20
C ALA A 218 -6.36 3.49 3.58
N HIS A 219 -7.13 2.42 3.77
CA HIS A 219 -7.74 2.08 5.07
C HIS A 219 -7.79 0.55 5.28
N PRO A 220 -6.62 -0.09 5.54
CA PRO A 220 -6.53 -1.55 5.66
C PRO A 220 -7.46 -2.15 6.72
N SER A 221 -7.65 -1.46 7.84
CA SER A 221 -8.54 -1.92 8.91
C SER A 221 -10.02 -2.05 8.50
N ALA A 222 -10.46 -1.36 7.44
CA ALA A 222 -11.84 -1.41 6.91
C ALA A 222 -12.02 -2.37 5.72
N THR A 223 -11.06 -3.27 5.47
CA THR A 223 -11.08 -4.18 4.30
C THR A 223 -12.40 -4.94 4.18
N ARG A 224 -12.92 -5.49 5.28
CA ARG A 224 -14.15 -6.31 5.23
C ARG A 224 -15.37 -5.48 4.86
N GLU A 225 -15.48 -4.29 5.43
CA GLU A 225 -16.57 -3.34 5.21
C GLU A 225 -16.55 -2.83 3.77
N ILE A 226 -15.36 -2.48 3.26
CA ILE A 226 -15.14 -2.06 1.88
C ILE A 226 -15.55 -3.16 0.90
N VAL A 227 -15.03 -4.38 1.09
CA VAL A 227 -15.32 -5.51 0.19
C VAL A 227 -16.79 -5.89 0.23
N SER A 228 -17.40 -5.94 1.42
CA SER A 228 -18.82 -6.24 1.60
C SER A 228 -19.69 -5.23 0.87
N ALA A 229 -19.44 -3.93 1.06
CA ALA A 229 -20.20 -2.86 0.40
C ALA A 229 -19.99 -2.87 -1.12
N ALA A 230 -18.77 -3.10 -1.59
CA ALA A 230 -18.46 -3.21 -3.02
C ALA A 230 -19.21 -4.37 -3.68
N VAL A 231 -19.19 -5.56 -3.07
CA VAL A 231 -19.91 -6.74 -3.58
C VAL A 231 -21.42 -6.50 -3.58
N ALA A 232 -21.97 -5.87 -2.54
CA ALA A 232 -23.39 -5.52 -2.48
C ALA A 232 -23.80 -4.52 -3.58
N ALA A 233 -22.95 -3.52 -3.86
CA ALA A 233 -23.20 -2.55 -4.94
C ALA A 233 -22.96 -3.13 -6.34
N ALA A 234 -22.12 -4.15 -6.44
CA ALA A 234 -21.72 -4.75 -7.70
C ALA A 234 -21.67 -6.29 -7.69
N PRO A 235 -22.83 -6.98 -7.55
CA PRO A 235 -22.86 -8.43 -7.39
C PRO A 235 -22.25 -9.21 -8.57
N LEU A 236 -22.45 -8.71 -9.80
CA LEU A 236 -21.91 -9.34 -11.02
C LEU A 236 -20.37 -9.28 -11.12
N LEU A 237 -19.73 -8.43 -10.31
CA LEU A 237 -18.28 -8.22 -10.31
C LEU A 237 -17.62 -8.78 -9.05
N ARG A 238 -18.35 -9.63 -8.30
CA ARG A 238 -17.91 -10.20 -7.03
C ARG A 238 -16.54 -10.84 -7.12
N ASP A 239 -16.31 -11.65 -8.16
CA ASP A 239 -15.05 -12.39 -8.29
C ASP A 239 -13.87 -11.43 -8.51
N CYS A 240 -14.05 -10.36 -9.28
CA CYS A 240 -13.03 -9.35 -9.49
C CYS A 240 -12.76 -8.52 -8.22
N ILE A 241 -13.81 -8.17 -7.46
CA ILE A 241 -13.66 -7.45 -6.18
C ILE A 241 -12.91 -8.30 -5.16
N VAL A 242 -13.30 -9.57 -5.00
CA VAL A 242 -12.68 -10.49 -4.05
C VAL A 242 -11.25 -10.81 -4.48
N ALA A 243 -11.00 -11.02 -5.77
CA ALA A 243 -9.65 -11.21 -6.30
C ALA A 243 -8.77 -9.99 -6.02
N ALA A 244 -9.27 -8.78 -6.28
CA ALA A 244 -8.55 -7.54 -5.99
C ALA A 244 -8.21 -7.38 -4.51
N ALA A 245 -9.17 -7.66 -3.62
CA ALA A 245 -8.95 -7.59 -2.18
C ALA A 245 -7.91 -8.62 -1.71
N ASN A 246 -7.91 -9.82 -2.27
CA ASN A 246 -6.90 -10.85 -1.97
C ASN A 246 -5.54 -10.53 -2.60
N ALA A 247 -5.51 -9.76 -3.69
CA ALA A 247 -4.31 -9.35 -4.39
C ALA A 247 -3.64 -8.12 -3.76
N VAL A 248 -4.33 -7.37 -2.91
CA VAL A 248 -3.69 -6.45 -1.96
C VAL A 248 -2.80 -7.35 -1.10
N GLN A 249 -1.52 -7.40 -1.49
CA GLN A 249 -0.61 -8.42 -0.98
C GLN A 249 -0.63 -8.34 0.55
N PRO A 250 -1.06 -9.40 1.27
CA PRO A 250 -0.54 -9.58 2.62
C PRO A 250 0.97 -9.51 2.47
N CYS A 251 1.65 -8.80 3.37
CA CYS A 251 3.09 -8.76 3.41
C CYS A 251 3.61 -10.18 3.20
N GLN A 252 4.06 -10.49 1.98
CA GLN A 252 4.72 -11.75 1.77
C GLN A 252 5.96 -11.64 2.63
N GLU A 253 6.34 -12.72 3.32
CA GLU A 253 7.65 -12.80 3.94
C GLU A 253 8.71 -12.71 2.83
N ALA A 254 8.93 -11.51 2.31
CA ALA A 254 9.81 -11.23 1.21
C ALA A 254 11.20 -11.55 1.72
N ASN A 255 11.68 -12.72 1.32
CA ASN A 255 13.01 -13.21 1.64
C ASN A 255 13.29 -13.12 3.15
N ALA A 256 12.43 -13.73 3.97
CA ALA A 256 12.92 -14.23 5.23
C ALA A 256 14.16 -15.06 4.89
N PHE A 257 15.34 -14.62 5.34
CA PHE A 257 16.40 -15.58 5.60
C PHE A 257 15.70 -16.75 6.27
N VAL A 258 15.70 -17.91 5.61
CA VAL A 258 15.48 -19.16 6.31
C VAL A 258 16.49 -19.07 7.43
N GLU A 259 16.02 -18.87 8.67
CA GLU A 259 16.90 -19.00 9.81
C GLU A 259 17.64 -20.31 9.56
N PRO A 260 18.99 -20.32 9.51
CA PRO A 260 19.69 -21.59 9.38
C PRO A 260 19.12 -22.40 10.53
N ARG A 261 18.38 -23.47 10.19
CA ARG A 261 17.83 -24.40 11.18
C ARG A 261 19.00 -24.64 12.11
N ILE A 262 18.89 -24.22 13.36
CA ILE A 262 19.87 -24.58 14.35
C ILE A 262 19.83 -26.11 14.31
N ILE A 263 20.85 -26.70 13.71
CA ILE A 263 21.03 -28.13 13.73
C ILE A 263 21.28 -28.39 15.21
N ASN A 264 20.23 -28.80 15.91
CA ASN A 264 20.38 -29.39 17.23
C ASN A 264 21.54 -30.38 17.11
N SER A 265 22.52 -30.24 17.99
CA SER A 265 23.80 -30.97 17.93
C SER A 265 23.59 -32.40 17.43
N ILE A 266 24.25 -32.74 16.32
CA ILE A 266 24.29 -34.11 15.82
C ILE A 266 24.72 -34.99 17.00
N ASN A 267 23.82 -35.85 17.48
CA ASN A 267 24.20 -36.88 18.44
C ASN A 267 25.03 -37.91 17.66
N PRO A 268 26.34 -38.07 17.93
CA PRO A 268 27.20 -38.98 17.18
C PRO A 268 26.73 -40.44 17.22
N ALA A 269 25.91 -40.80 18.21
CA ALA A 269 25.38 -42.16 18.36
C ALA A 269 24.34 -42.56 17.29
N ASN A 270 23.75 -41.60 16.56
CA ASN A 270 22.63 -41.85 15.63
C ASN A 270 22.91 -41.43 14.18
N PHE A 271 24.17 -41.10 13.83
CA PHE A 271 24.50 -40.69 12.46
C PHE A 271 24.76 -41.92 11.57
N VAL A 272 23.84 -42.16 10.63
CA VAL A 272 24.05 -43.07 9.49
C VAL A 272 24.37 -42.21 8.28
N SER A 273 25.57 -42.39 7.71
CA SER A 273 25.99 -41.65 6.52
C SER A 273 25.12 -42.06 5.32
N PRO A 274 24.50 -41.12 4.59
CA PRO A 274 23.82 -41.46 3.35
C PRO A 274 24.84 -41.84 2.27
N GLU A 275 24.56 -42.94 1.57
CA GLU A 275 25.38 -43.52 0.52
C GLU A 275 25.51 -42.56 -0.68
N VAL A 276 26.74 -42.18 -1.03
CA VAL A 276 27.02 -41.23 -2.11
C VAL A 276 26.97 -41.96 -3.45
N VAL A 277 25.87 -41.81 -4.19
CA VAL A 277 25.79 -42.23 -5.59
C VAL A 277 26.52 -41.21 -6.47
N SER A 278 27.66 -41.57 -7.02
CA SER A 278 28.42 -40.75 -7.97
C SER A 278 27.79 -40.80 -9.37
N PRO A 279 27.53 -39.67 -10.04
CA PRO A 279 27.03 -39.67 -11.41
C PRO A 279 28.13 -40.00 -12.43
N GLU A 280 27.78 -40.89 -13.35
CA GLU A 280 28.58 -41.41 -14.47
C GLU A 280 29.07 -40.27 -15.40
N GLN A 281 30.34 -40.34 -15.79
CA GLN A 281 31.04 -39.33 -16.59
C GLN A 281 30.88 -39.63 -18.10
N PRO A 282 30.53 -38.64 -18.95
CA PRO A 282 30.31 -38.89 -20.38
C PRO A 282 31.62 -39.13 -21.14
N PRO A 283 31.62 -39.92 -22.23
CA PRO A 283 32.83 -40.29 -22.96
C PRO A 283 33.38 -39.09 -23.74
N ALA A 284 34.67 -38.81 -23.56
CA ALA A 284 35.42 -37.89 -24.40
C ALA A 284 35.78 -38.60 -25.71
N GLY A 285 35.38 -38.02 -26.84
CA GLY A 285 35.75 -38.48 -28.19
C GLY A 285 37.00 -37.77 -28.74
N GLY A 286 37.65 -38.44 -29.71
CA GLY A 286 38.72 -37.97 -30.60
C GLY A 286 40.09 -38.55 -30.24
N PHE A 287 40.85 -39.21 -31.10
CA PHE A 287 41.01 -39.18 -32.57
C PHE A 287 41.37 -40.57 -33.11
#